data_AF-A0A7A6TBG4-F1
#
_entry.id   AF-A0A7A6TBG4-F1
#
_cell.length_a   1.000
_cell.length_b   1.000
_cell.length_c   1.000
_cell.angle_alpha   90.00
_cell.angle_beta   90.00
_cell.angle_gamma   90.00
#
_symmetry.space_group_name_H-M   'P 1'
#
loop_
_entity.id
_entity.type
_entity.pdbx_description
1 polymer ?
#
loop_
_entity_poly.entity_id
_entity_poly.type
_entity_poly.pdbx_seq_one_letter_code
_entity_poly.pdbx_strand_id
1 'polypeptide(L)'
;MERWQSQGLPCVSKGSKGIESVFDTAMAIQWYAQRETDIENEKLRKELADLRAAAESDLQPGTIDYERYRLTKAQADAQELKNAREDGVVLETELFTFILQRVAQEISGILVRVPLTLQRKYPDISPSHLDVVKTEIAKASNVAAKAGENVGG
;
A
#
# COMPACT_ATOMS: atom_id res chain seq x y z
N MET A 1 17.60 26.69 17.00
CA MET A 1 17.67 25.23 17.22
C MET A 1 16.31 24.61 17.54
N GLU A 2 15.52 25.15 18.47
CA GLU A 2 14.18 24.60 18.82
C GLU A 2 13.22 24.44 17.62
N ARG A 3 13.19 25.43 16.71
CA ARG A 3 12.38 25.37 15.47
C ARG A 3 12.84 24.27 14.48
N TRP A 4 14.12 23.89 14.52
CA TRP A 4 14.64 22.80 13.68
C TRP A 4 14.40 21.44 14.33
N GLN A 5 14.51 21.35 15.66
CA GLN A 5 14.07 20.17 16.42
C GLN A 5 12.58 19.88 16.19
N SER A 6 11.71 20.89 16.19
CA SER A 6 10.28 20.71 15.90
C SER A 6 10.00 20.29 14.46
N GLN A 7 10.96 20.50 13.54
CA GLN A 7 10.90 20.05 12.16
C GLN A 7 11.56 18.68 11.94
N GLY A 8 12.03 18.03 13.02
CA GLY A 8 12.60 16.68 12.95
C GLY A 8 14.13 16.62 12.87
N LEU A 9 14.86 17.70 13.19
CA LEU A 9 16.32 17.65 13.33
C LEU A 9 16.71 16.60 14.40
N PRO A 10 17.51 15.58 14.06
CA PRO A 10 17.95 14.57 15.02
C PRO A 10 18.82 15.18 16.13
N CYS A 11 18.60 14.77 17.38
CA CYS A 11 19.46 15.12 18.51
C CYS A 11 20.04 13.86 19.14
N VAL A 12 21.28 13.96 19.62
CA VAL A 12 22.00 12.89 20.32
C VAL A 12 21.44 12.72 21.73
N SER A 13 21.08 13.83 22.37
CA SER A 13 20.31 13.83 23.61
C SER A 13 19.27 14.95 23.59
N LYS A 14 18.05 14.62 24.00
CA LYS A 14 16.97 15.59 24.12
C LYS A 14 17.08 16.29 25.48
N GLY A 15 17.25 17.61 25.46
CA GLY A 15 17.28 18.44 26.64
C GLY A 15 15.98 18.37 27.44
N SER A 16 16.06 18.62 28.75
CA SER A 16 14.92 18.74 29.66
C SER A 16 14.95 20.11 30.35
N LYS A 17 14.06 20.39 31.31
CA LYS A 17 13.96 21.73 31.92
C LYS A 17 15.30 22.15 32.56
N GLY A 18 16.01 23.07 31.90
CA GLY A 18 17.33 23.57 32.31
C GLY A 18 18.54 22.80 31.76
N ILE A 19 18.34 21.79 30.90
CA ILE A 19 19.41 21.01 30.25
C ILE A 19 19.26 21.16 28.73
N GLU A 20 20.30 21.61 28.05
CA GLU A 20 20.30 21.80 26.59
C GLU A 20 20.37 20.45 25.84
N SER A 21 19.77 20.41 24.66
CA SER A 21 19.89 19.25 23.75
C SER A 21 21.27 19.21 23.10
N VAL A 22 21.85 18.02 23.01
CA VAL A 22 23.13 17.80 22.31
C VAL A 22 22.88 17.33 20.89
N PHE A 23 23.64 17.87 19.93
CA PHE A 23 23.52 17.56 18.51
C PHE A 23 24.85 17.12 17.93
N ASP A 24 24.79 16.18 16.99
CA ASP A 24 25.91 15.87 16.10
C ASP A 24 25.92 16.92 14.98
N THR A 25 27.04 17.63 14.87
CA THR A 25 27.19 18.72 13.90
C THR A 25 27.17 18.19 12.46
N ALA A 26 27.75 17.01 12.20
CA ALA A 26 27.74 16.40 10.88
C ALA A 26 26.32 15.98 10.48
N MET A 27 25.57 15.36 11.39
CA MET A 27 24.17 15.00 11.15
C MET A 27 23.28 16.23 10.95
N ALA A 28 23.52 17.30 11.70
CA ALA A 28 22.75 18.54 11.57
C ALA A 28 22.98 19.21 10.21
N ILE A 29 24.22 19.23 9.72
CA ILE A 29 24.56 19.75 8.39
C ILE A 29 23.90 18.92 7.29
N GLN A 30 23.96 17.58 7.38
CA GLN A 30 23.33 16.69 6.40
C GLN A 30 21.81 16.86 6.37
N TRP A 31 21.17 16.89 7.54
CA TRP A 31 19.73 17.10 7.66
C TRP A 31 19.31 18.44 7.05
N TYR A 32 20.08 19.50 7.31
CA TYR A 32 19.80 20.83 6.75
C TYR A 32 19.95 20.83 5.23
N ALA A 33 21.04 20.26 4.71
CA ALA A 33 21.27 20.17 3.27
C ALA A 33 20.16 19.39 2.57
N GLN A 34 19.77 18.24 3.11
CA GLN A 34 18.67 17.43 2.57
C GLN A 34 17.35 18.19 2.59
N ARG A 35 17.01 18.84 3.73
CA ARG A 35 15.78 19.62 3.86
C ARG A 35 15.70 20.76 2.85
N GLU A 36 16.81 21.48 2.62
CA GLU A 36 16.83 22.56 1.62
C GLU A 36 16.66 22.00 0.20
N THR A 37 17.30 20.87 -0.12
CA THR A 37 17.08 20.15 -1.38
C THR A 37 15.63 19.70 -1.55
N ASP A 38 15.00 19.17 -0.50
CA ASP A 38 13.61 18.72 -0.53
C ASP A 38 12.66 19.89 -0.74
N ILE A 39 12.88 21.01 -0.05
CA ILE A 39 12.10 22.26 -0.23
C ILE A 39 12.23 22.75 -1.67
N GLU A 40 13.44 22.78 -2.21
CA GLU A 40 13.65 23.25 -3.57
C GLU A 40 13.05 22.31 -4.62
N ASN A 41 13.20 21.01 -4.45
CA ASN A 41 12.55 20.00 -5.29
C ASN A 41 11.03 20.15 -5.28
N GLU A 42 10.44 20.44 -4.12
CA GLU A 42 9.00 20.65 -4.01
C GLU A 42 8.52 21.91 -4.74
N LYS A 43 9.30 23.01 -4.67
CA LYS A 43 9.01 24.21 -5.46
C LYS A 43 9.09 23.91 -6.96
N LEU A 44 10.13 23.22 -7.40
CA LEU A 44 10.32 22.86 -8.81
C LEU A 44 9.19 21.94 -9.30
N ARG A 45 8.75 20.98 -8.49
CA ARG A 45 7.58 20.12 -8.81
C ARG A 45 6.32 20.96 -9.00
N LYS A 46 6.10 21.93 -8.12
CA LYS A 46 4.94 22.83 -8.21
C LYS A 46 5.01 23.71 -9.46
N GLU A 47 6.16 24.34 -9.73
CA GLU A 47 6.35 25.16 -10.93
C GLU A 47 6.16 24.34 -12.21
N LEU A 48 6.70 23.13 -12.26
CA LEU A 48 6.49 22.22 -13.39
C LEU A 48 5.01 21.85 -13.57
N ALA A 49 4.29 21.62 -12.47
CA ALA A 49 2.85 21.34 -12.52
C ALA A 49 2.05 22.55 -13.04
N ASP A 50 2.38 23.77 -12.59
CA ASP A 50 1.74 25.00 -13.03
C ASP A 50 2.00 25.26 -14.53
N LEU A 51 3.24 25.06 -15.00
CA LEU A 51 3.60 25.17 -16.42
C LEU A 51 2.88 24.14 -17.28
N ARG A 52 2.77 22.89 -16.78
CA ARG A 52 2.03 21.83 -17.46
C ARG A 52 0.55 22.16 -17.56
N ALA A 53 -0.06 22.66 -16.47
CA ALA A 53 -1.46 23.04 -16.45
C ALA A 53 -1.75 24.21 -17.42
N ALA A 54 -0.86 25.21 -17.48
CA ALA A 54 -0.96 26.30 -18.45
C ALA A 54 -0.89 25.76 -19.89
N ALA A 55 0.10 24.93 -20.21
CA ALA A 55 0.24 24.33 -21.54
C ALA A 55 -0.96 23.44 -21.94
N GLU A 56 -1.52 22.68 -20.99
CA GLU A 56 -2.73 21.88 -21.22
C GLU A 56 -3.98 22.76 -21.42
N SER A 57 -4.06 23.91 -20.74
CA SER A 57 -5.21 24.83 -20.85
C SER A 57 -5.33 25.52 -22.21
N ASP A 58 -4.20 25.70 -22.91
CA ASP A 58 -4.16 26.26 -24.26
C ASP A 58 -4.61 25.26 -25.34
N LEU A 59 -4.74 23.97 -25.00
CA LEU A 59 -5.17 22.94 -25.95
C LEU A 59 -6.69 22.93 -26.10
N GLN A 60 -7.16 23.32 -27.28
CA GLN A 60 -8.58 23.29 -27.61
C GLN A 60 -9.05 21.86 -27.97
N PRO A 61 -10.08 21.30 -27.31
CA PRO A 61 -10.64 20.00 -27.66
C PRO A 61 -11.07 19.91 -29.13
N GLY A 62 -10.82 18.75 -29.76
CA GLY A 62 -11.14 18.50 -31.18
C GLY A 62 -10.09 19.02 -32.17
N THR A 63 -9.05 19.72 -31.71
CA THR A 63 -7.90 20.04 -32.56
C THR A 63 -6.92 18.87 -32.67
N ILE A 64 -6.14 18.83 -33.74
CA ILE A 64 -5.14 17.77 -33.97
C ILE A 64 -4.12 17.74 -32.82
N ASP A 65 -3.71 18.88 -32.30
CA ASP A 65 -2.70 18.98 -31.25
C ASP A 65 -3.23 18.48 -29.90
N TYR A 66 -4.49 18.80 -29.55
CA TYR A 66 -5.16 18.22 -28.37
C TYR A 66 -5.28 16.70 -28.46
N GLU A 67 -5.69 16.17 -29.62
CA GLU A 67 -5.85 14.73 -29.82
C GLU A 67 -4.51 13.99 -29.76
N ARG A 68 -3.43 14.57 -30.32
CA ARG A 68 -2.06 14.07 -30.19
C ARG A 68 -1.59 14.08 -28.75
N TYR A 69 -1.79 15.19 -28.03
CA TYR A 69 -1.45 15.29 -26.62
C TYR A 69 -2.13 14.19 -25.79
N ARG A 70 -3.45 14.02 -25.97
CA ARG A 70 -4.22 12.97 -25.26
C ARG A 70 -3.68 11.58 -25.56
N LEU A 71 -3.38 11.28 -26.82
CA LEU A 71 -2.83 9.99 -27.23
C LEU A 71 -1.45 9.74 -26.61
N THR A 72 -0.53 10.71 -26.67
CA THR A 72 0.80 10.59 -26.08
C THR A 72 0.73 10.42 -24.57
N LYS A 73 -0.15 11.14 -23.88
CA LYS A 73 -0.40 10.97 -22.45
C LYS A 73 -0.89 9.54 -22.13
N ALA A 74 -1.90 9.06 -22.85
CA ALA A 74 -2.41 7.70 -22.68
C ALA A 74 -1.35 6.62 -22.97
N GLN A 75 -0.47 6.85 -23.96
CA GLN A 75 0.65 5.95 -24.24
C GLN A 75 1.69 5.94 -23.12
N ALA A 76 1.99 7.11 -22.54
CA ALA A 76 2.88 7.20 -21.38
C ALA A 76 2.29 6.46 -20.18
N ASP A 77 1.02 6.70 -19.83
CA ASP A 77 0.33 6.03 -18.74
C ASP A 77 0.30 4.50 -18.93
N ALA A 78 0.05 4.03 -20.17
CA ALA A 78 0.07 2.61 -20.50
C ALA A 78 1.48 1.99 -20.33
N GLN A 79 2.53 2.73 -20.70
CA GLN A 79 3.90 2.26 -20.53
C GLN A 79 4.32 2.25 -19.06
N GLU A 80 3.92 3.24 -18.27
CA GLU A 80 4.13 3.25 -16.81
C GLU A 80 3.45 2.06 -16.13
N LEU A 81 2.20 1.76 -16.51
CA LEU A 81 1.49 0.59 -15.98
C LEU A 81 2.18 -0.72 -16.38
N LYS A 82 2.72 -0.80 -17.60
CA LYS A 82 3.50 -1.95 -18.06
C LYS A 82 4.78 -2.12 -17.24
N ASN A 83 5.53 -1.04 -17.02
CA ASN A 83 6.74 -1.07 -16.20
C ASN A 83 6.42 -1.51 -14.76
N ALA A 84 5.37 -0.94 -14.16
CA ALA A 84 4.94 -1.31 -12.81
C ALA A 84 4.56 -2.80 -12.70
N ARG A 85 4.00 -3.38 -13.77
CA ARG A 85 3.69 -4.82 -13.85
C ARG A 85 4.97 -5.65 -13.96
N GLU A 86 5.92 -5.24 -14.80
CA GLU A 86 7.22 -5.91 -14.95
C GLU A 86 8.04 -5.87 -13.64
N ASP A 87 7.95 -4.76 -12.90
CA ASP A 87 8.55 -4.60 -11.58
C ASP A 87 7.77 -5.35 -10.47
N GLY A 88 6.62 -5.94 -10.80
CA GLY A 88 5.79 -6.69 -9.85
C GLY A 88 5.08 -5.83 -8.80
N VAL A 89 4.98 -4.51 -9.03
CA VAL A 89 4.33 -3.55 -8.12
C VAL A 89 2.81 -3.55 -8.30
N VAL A 90 2.33 -3.95 -9.48
CA VAL A 90 0.89 -4.09 -9.77
C VAL A 90 0.57 -5.47 -10.32
N LEU A 91 -0.59 -6.00 -9.91
CA LEU A 91 -1.14 -7.26 -10.39
C LEU A 91 -2.53 -7.03 -10.96
N GLU A 92 -2.92 -7.87 -11.92
CA GLU A 92 -4.28 -7.86 -12.44
C GLU A 92 -5.26 -8.31 -11.35
N THR A 93 -6.39 -7.60 -11.24
CA THR A 93 -7.44 -7.89 -10.25
C THR A 93 -7.92 -9.34 -10.33
N GLU A 94 -8.03 -9.90 -11.54
CA GLU A 94 -8.39 -11.30 -11.76
C GLU A 94 -7.35 -12.26 -11.18
N LEU A 95 -6.06 -12.00 -11.40
CA LEU A 95 -4.97 -12.81 -10.85
C LEU A 95 -4.96 -12.73 -9.32
N PHE A 96 -5.14 -11.55 -8.75
CA PHE A 96 -5.22 -11.37 -7.29
C PHE A 96 -6.41 -12.13 -6.70
N THR A 97 -7.58 -12.04 -7.34
CA THR A 97 -8.79 -12.77 -6.94
C THR A 97 -8.57 -14.29 -7.02
N PHE A 98 -7.96 -14.77 -8.10
CA PHE A 98 -7.62 -16.18 -8.26
C PHE A 98 -6.67 -16.68 -7.16
N ILE A 99 -5.60 -15.93 -6.86
CA ILE A 99 -4.66 -16.27 -5.80
C ILE A 99 -5.37 -16.32 -4.44
N LEU A 100 -6.19 -15.32 -4.13
CA LEU A 100 -6.94 -15.29 -2.87
C LEU A 100 -7.92 -16.46 -2.74
N GLN A 101 -8.65 -16.78 -3.82
CA GLN A 101 -9.55 -17.94 -3.85
C GLN A 101 -8.78 -19.25 -3.63
N ARG A 102 -7.61 -19.42 -4.26
CA ARG A 102 -6.74 -20.58 -4.09
C ARG A 102 -6.30 -20.72 -2.63
N VAL A 103 -5.79 -19.64 -2.03
CA VAL A 103 -5.35 -19.63 -0.62
C VAL A 103 -6.52 -19.93 0.32
N ALA A 104 -7.68 -19.32 0.08
CA ALA A 104 -8.89 -19.57 0.87
C ALA A 104 -9.33 -21.05 0.81
N GLN A 105 -9.27 -21.68 -0.36
CA GLN A 105 -9.59 -23.09 -0.54
C GLN A 105 -8.61 -24.00 0.22
N GLU A 106 -7.31 -23.71 0.15
CA GLU A 106 -6.29 -24.47 0.88
C GLU A 106 -6.49 -24.38 2.40
N ILE A 107 -6.73 -23.18 2.93
CA ILE A 107 -7.02 -22.96 4.35
C ILE A 107 -8.30 -23.70 4.76
N SER A 108 -9.38 -23.58 3.98
CA SER A 108 -10.64 -24.28 4.24
C SER A 108 -10.44 -25.80 4.30
N GLY A 109 -9.66 -26.36 3.36
CA GLY A 109 -9.31 -27.79 3.34
C GLY A 109 -8.51 -28.23 4.57
N ILE A 110 -7.64 -27.38 5.11
CA ILE A 110 -6.95 -27.64 6.38
C ILE A 110 -7.94 -27.63 7.55
N LEU A 111 -8.78 -26.59 7.63
CA LEU A 111 -9.72 -26.40 8.74
C LEU A 111 -10.74 -27.53 8.83
N VAL A 112 -11.28 -28.03 7.72
CA VAL A 112 -12.23 -29.16 7.71
C VAL A 112 -11.68 -30.43 8.36
N ARG A 113 -10.34 -30.60 8.43
CA ARG A 113 -9.71 -31.74 9.10
C ARG A 113 -9.60 -31.58 10.62
N VAL A 114 -9.74 -30.36 11.15
CA VAL A 114 -9.56 -30.05 12.59
C VAL A 114 -10.50 -30.87 13.48
N PRO A 115 -11.82 -30.99 13.21
CA PRO A 115 -12.71 -31.79 14.05
C PRO A 115 -12.29 -33.26 14.14
N LEU A 116 -11.84 -33.84 13.03
CA LEU A 116 -11.36 -35.23 13.00
C LEU A 116 -10.06 -35.39 13.78
N THR A 117 -9.13 -34.44 13.66
CA THR A 117 -7.89 -34.42 14.44
C THR A 117 -8.18 -34.32 15.94
N LEU A 118 -9.14 -33.47 16.35
CA LEU A 118 -9.56 -33.34 17.74
C LEU A 118 -10.17 -34.64 18.26
N GLN A 119 -11.07 -35.26 17.49
CA GLN A 119 -11.69 -36.54 17.86
C GLN A 119 -10.65 -37.66 18.05
N ARG A 120 -9.65 -37.74 17.16
CA ARG A 120 -8.57 -38.73 17.27
C ARG A 120 -7.68 -38.51 18.50
N LYS A 121 -7.39 -37.24 18.82
CA LYS A 121 -6.52 -36.88 19.95
C LYS A 121 -7.24 -36.95 21.29
N TYR A 122 -8.55 -36.72 21.30
CA TYR A 122 -9.41 -36.71 22.49
C TYR A 122 -10.67 -37.55 22.21
N PRO A 123 -10.60 -38.89 22.31
CA PRO A 123 -11.70 -39.78 21.96
C PRO A 123 -12.99 -39.53 22.77
N ASP A 124 -12.85 -39.01 24.00
CA ASP A 124 -13.97 -38.73 24.91
C ASP A 124 -14.60 -37.35 24.68
N ILE A 125 -14.16 -36.60 23.67
CA ILE A 125 -14.75 -35.29 23.36
C ILE A 125 -16.24 -35.45 23.00
N SER A 126 -17.09 -34.64 23.62
CA SER A 126 -18.52 -34.64 23.33
C SER A 126 -18.78 -34.33 21.85
N PRO A 127 -19.67 -35.09 21.17
CA PRO A 127 -20.09 -34.79 19.80
C PRO A 127 -20.59 -33.36 19.62
N SER A 128 -21.29 -32.81 20.63
CA SER A 128 -21.80 -31.43 20.57
C SER A 128 -20.69 -30.38 20.51
N HIS A 129 -19.54 -30.61 21.15
CA HIS A 129 -18.40 -29.72 21.05
C HIS A 129 -17.75 -29.77 19.66
N LEU A 130 -17.66 -30.96 19.07
CA LEU A 130 -17.17 -31.11 17.70
C LEU A 130 -18.09 -30.41 16.70
N ASP A 131 -19.40 -30.45 16.92
CA ASP A 131 -20.37 -29.81 16.04
C ASP A 131 -20.26 -28.28 16.07
N VAL A 132 -20.04 -27.69 17.25
CA VAL A 132 -19.73 -26.24 17.35
C VAL A 132 -18.50 -25.89 16.50
N VAL A 133 -17.43 -26.67 16.59
CA VAL A 133 -16.20 -26.44 15.80
C VAL A 133 -16.48 -26.54 14.31
N LYS A 134 -17.23 -27.57 13.86
CA LYS A 134 -17.64 -27.71 12.46
C LYS A 134 -18.46 -26.50 11.98
N THR A 135 -19.39 -26.02 12.80
CA THR A 135 -20.23 -24.86 12.46
C THR A 135 -19.40 -23.58 12.29
N GLU A 136 -18.46 -23.31 13.20
CA GLU A 136 -17.60 -22.12 13.10
C GLU A 136 -16.67 -22.19 11.88
N ILE A 137 -16.12 -23.37 11.57
CA ILE A 137 -15.33 -23.57 10.34
C ILE A 137 -16.20 -23.30 9.11
N ALA A 138 -17.42 -23.82 9.05
CA ALA A 138 -18.31 -23.60 7.92
C ALA A 138 -18.66 -22.11 7.73
N LYS A 139 -18.89 -21.37 8.82
CA LYS A 139 -19.09 -19.91 8.75
C LYS A 139 -17.87 -19.20 8.18
N ALA A 140 -16.67 -19.52 8.67
CA ALA A 140 -15.42 -18.92 8.20
C ALA A 140 -15.17 -19.22 6.70
N SER A 141 -15.37 -20.47 6.28
CA SER A 141 -15.25 -20.88 4.88
C SER A 141 -16.23 -20.15 3.96
N ASN A 142 -17.47 -19.92 4.41
CA ASN A 142 -18.47 -19.18 3.63
C ASN A 142 -18.10 -17.70 3.47
N VAL A 143 -17.51 -17.06 4.49
CA VAL A 143 -17.02 -15.69 4.38
C VAL A 143 -15.85 -15.61 3.40
N ALA A 144 -14.91 -16.56 3.48
CA ALA A 144 -13.76 -16.61 2.58
C ALA A 144 -14.17 -16.86 1.11
N ALA A 145 -15.18 -17.70 0.88
CA ALA A 145 -15.72 -17.95 -0.46
C ALA A 145 -16.34 -16.68 -1.09
N LYS A 146 -17.01 -15.85 -0.28
CA LYS A 146 -17.62 -14.58 -0.73
C LYS A 146 -16.61 -13.46 -0.95
N ALA A 147 -15.41 -13.56 -0.39
CA ALA A 147 -14.40 -12.51 -0.52
C ALA A 147 -13.98 -12.28 -1.99
N GLY A 148 -14.06 -13.30 -2.85
CA GLY A 148 -13.76 -13.18 -4.27
C GLY A 148 -14.85 -12.46 -5.09
N GLU A 149 -16.08 -12.36 -4.58
CA GLU A 149 -17.20 -11.68 -5.27
C GLU A 149 -17.12 -10.16 -5.11
N ASN A 150 -16.47 -9.66 -4.05
CA ASN A 150 -16.41 -8.25 -3.70
C ASN A 150 -15.26 -7.47 -4.38
N VAL A 151 -14.36 -8.15 -5.11
CA VAL A 151 -13.16 -7.54 -5.69
C VAL A 151 -13.39 -7.04 -7.12
N GLY A 152 -14.48 -7.46 -7.77
CA GLY A 152 -14.81 -7.11 -9.17
C GLY A 152 -15.97 -6.12 -9.36
N GLY A 153 -16.40 -5.44 -8.29
CA GLY A 153 -17.49 -4.44 -8.30
C GLY A 153 -17.02 -3.00 -8.28
#